data_AF-A0A2Z5GAL5-F1
#
_entry.id   AF-A0A2Z5GAL5-F1
#
_cell.length_a   1.000
_cell.length_b   1.000
_cell.length_c   1.000
_cell.angle_alpha   90.00
_cell.angle_beta   90.00
_cell.angle_gamma   90.00
#
_symmetry.space_group_name_H-M   'P 1'
#
loop_
_entity.id
_entity.type
_entity.pdbx_description
1 polymer ?
#
loop_
_entity_poly.entity_id
_entity_poly.type
_entity_poly.pdbx_seq_one_letter_code
_entity_poly.pdbx_strand_id
1 'polypeptide(L)'
;MSRIDELKQDVRILEAQFKSKMDQLYAAESALFHIKTGDLLQLEEGTYGHSKRTVYIVSRIIFSLRGESILFGHKQLKDRRSFHHREVRVCLDFEEPTVIGRVEDWRGLCANTVLKRL
;
A
#
# COMPACT_ATOMS: atom_id res chain seq x y z
N MET A 1 30.55 -31.11 -15.53
CA MET A 1 29.20 -30.62 -15.21
C MET A 1 28.24 -31.26 -16.18
N SER A 2 27.08 -31.73 -15.73
CA SER A 2 26.10 -32.33 -16.63
C SER A 2 25.29 -31.24 -17.34
N ARG A 3 24.81 -31.53 -18.54
CA ARG A 3 23.90 -30.63 -19.28
C ARG A 3 22.63 -30.29 -18.51
N ILE A 4 22.24 -31.13 -17.56
CA ILE A 4 21.13 -30.88 -16.63
C ILE A 4 21.49 -29.80 -15.61
N ASP A 5 22.73 -29.76 -15.15
CA ASP A 5 23.19 -28.74 -14.18
C ASP A 5 23.27 -27.35 -14.83
N GLU A 6 23.70 -27.31 -16.10
CA GLU A 6 23.70 -26.08 -16.91
C GLU A 6 22.28 -25.54 -17.11
N LEU A 7 21.33 -26.38 -17.52
CA LEU A 7 19.92 -25.97 -17.67
C LEU A 7 19.30 -25.50 -16.35
N LYS A 8 19.61 -26.14 -15.22
CA LYS A 8 19.14 -25.68 -13.90
C LYS A 8 19.74 -24.34 -13.51
N GLN A 9 20.96 -24.04 -13.95
CA GLN A 9 21.58 -22.75 -13.71
C GLN A 9 20.94 -21.67 -14.58
N ASP A 10 20.71 -21.96 -15.86
CA ASP A 10 20.06 -21.04 -16.79
C ASP A 10 18.63 -20.69 -16.34
N VAL A 11 17.85 -21.66 -15.88
CA VAL A 11 16.51 -21.42 -15.32
C VAL A 11 16.56 -20.46 -14.13
N ARG A 12 17.49 -20.68 -13.19
CA ARG A 12 17.66 -19.80 -12.02
C ARG A 12 18.05 -18.39 -12.40
N ILE A 13 18.91 -18.23 -13.39
CA ILE A 13 19.29 -16.91 -13.94
C ILE A 13 18.06 -16.24 -14.55
N LEU A 14 17.26 -16.98 -15.35
CA LEU A 14 16.07 -16.45 -15.99
C LEU A 14 15.00 -16.01 -14.97
N GLU A 15 14.78 -16.81 -13.92
CA GLU A 15 13.88 -16.48 -12.82
C GLU A 15 14.31 -15.21 -12.08
N ALA A 16 15.60 -15.06 -11.79
CA ALA A 16 16.15 -13.87 -11.15
C ALA A 16 16.00 -12.62 -12.03
N GLN A 17 16.28 -12.75 -13.34
CA GLN A 17 16.09 -11.66 -14.30
C GLN A 17 14.62 -11.26 -14.44
N PHE A 18 13.71 -12.24 -14.49
CA PHE A 18 12.28 -11.98 -14.55
C PHE A 18 11.80 -11.24 -13.31
N LYS A 19 12.17 -11.71 -12.12
CA LYS A 19 11.85 -11.05 -10.85
C LYS A 19 12.37 -9.62 -10.82
N SER A 20 13.62 -9.40 -11.20
CA SER A 20 14.22 -8.06 -11.25
C SER A 20 13.48 -7.12 -12.21
N LYS A 21 13.06 -7.60 -13.38
CA LYS A 21 12.28 -6.78 -14.33
C LYS A 21 10.87 -6.47 -13.80
N MET A 22 10.23 -7.43 -13.14
CA MET A 22 8.94 -7.21 -12.48
C MET A 22 9.05 -6.15 -11.37
N ASP A 23 10.09 -6.22 -10.54
CA ASP A 23 10.34 -5.23 -9.49
C ASP A 23 10.58 -3.83 -10.08
N GLN A 24 11.29 -3.73 -11.21
CA GLN A 24 11.51 -2.46 -11.93
C GLN A 24 10.21 -1.88 -12.52
N LEU A 25 9.38 -2.73 -13.16
CA LEU A 25 8.07 -2.30 -13.66
C LEU A 25 7.17 -1.80 -12.53
N TYR A 26 7.15 -2.55 -11.43
CA TYR A 26 6.41 -2.17 -10.23
C TYR A 26 6.88 -0.82 -9.66
N ALA A 27 8.19 -0.59 -9.59
CA ALA A 27 8.76 0.68 -9.16
C ALA A 27 8.37 1.84 -10.10
N ALA A 28 8.43 1.62 -11.42
CA ALA A 28 8.08 2.64 -12.41
C ALA A 28 6.59 2.99 -12.36
N GLU A 29 5.71 1.99 -12.22
CA GLU A 29 4.26 2.22 -12.11
C GLU A 29 3.87 2.83 -10.77
N SER A 30 4.45 2.35 -9.66
CA SER A 30 4.23 2.99 -8.36
C SER A 30 4.70 4.45 -8.34
N ALA A 31 5.67 4.84 -9.17
CA ALA A 31 6.05 6.23 -9.36
C ALA A 31 5.02 7.07 -10.14
N LEU A 32 4.20 6.45 -10.99
CA LEU A 32 3.07 7.11 -11.64
C LEU A 32 1.93 7.38 -10.66
N PHE A 33 1.80 6.58 -9.61
CA PHE A 33 0.84 6.83 -8.55
C PHE A 33 1.35 7.93 -7.59
N HIS A 34 0.51 8.93 -7.34
CA HIS A 34 0.86 10.05 -6.46
C HIS A 34 0.80 9.71 -4.97
N ILE A 35 0.44 8.48 -4.61
CA ILE A 35 0.25 8.06 -3.22
C ILE A 35 1.54 7.47 -2.66
N LYS A 36 1.99 8.04 -1.55
CA LYS A 36 3.21 7.67 -0.84
C LYS A 36 2.90 7.21 0.58
N THR A 37 3.85 6.47 1.16
CA THR A 37 3.85 6.19 2.59
C THR A 37 3.79 7.49 3.41
N GLY A 38 2.92 7.53 4.42
CA GLY A 38 2.60 8.69 5.24
C GLY A 38 1.44 9.53 4.71
N ASP A 39 0.96 9.30 3.49
CA ASP A 39 -0.18 10.04 2.96
C ASP A 39 -1.47 9.68 3.69
N LEU A 40 -2.38 10.65 3.74
CA LEU A 40 -3.72 10.49 4.26
C LEU A 40 -4.68 10.26 3.10
N LEU A 41 -5.25 9.07 3.02
CA LEU A 41 -6.25 8.72 2.02
C LEU A 41 -7.63 8.78 2.64
N GLN A 42 -8.56 9.47 1.97
CA GLN A 42 -9.98 9.36 2.28
C GLN A 42 -10.61 8.33 1.34
N LEU A 43 -11.24 7.31 1.91
CA LEU A 43 -11.93 6.25 1.20
C LEU A 43 -13.39 6.20 1.64
N GLU A 44 -14.29 5.90 0.70
CA GLU A 44 -15.67 5.55 1.03
C GLU A 44 -15.78 4.05 1.30
N GLU A 45 -16.28 3.70 2.48
CA GLU A 45 -16.50 2.32 2.89
C GLU A 45 -18.00 2.07 3.10
N GLY A 46 -18.47 0.92 2.66
CA GLY A 46 -19.86 0.47 2.86
C GLY A 46 -20.60 0.30 1.54
N THR A 47 -21.86 -0.09 1.64
CA THR A 47 -22.74 -0.26 0.48
C THR A 47 -23.45 1.05 0.11
N TYR A 48 -23.92 1.13 -1.13
CA TYR A 48 -24.70 2.26 -1.62
C TYR A 48 -25.87 2.57 -0.66
N GLY A 49 -25.93 3.81 -0.15
CA GLY A 49 -26.91 4.27 0.85
C GLY A 49 -26.42 4.27 2.31
N HIS A 50 -25.33 3.56 2.62
CA HIS A 50 -24.72 3.53 3.96
C HIS A 50 -23.19 3.69 3.92
N SER A 51 -22.69 4.45 2.95
CA SER A 51 -21.26 4.74 2.85
C SER A 51 -20.80 5.67 3.98
N LYS A 52 -19.59 5.43 4.48
CA LYS A 52 -18.90 6.29 5.42
C LYS A 52 -17.52 6.62 4.88
N ARG A 53 -17.18 7.90 4.92
CA ARG A 53 -15.82 8.36 4.63
C ARG A 53 -14.91 8.05 5.80
N THR A 54 -13.90 7.22 5.53
CA THR A 54 -12.88 6.81 6.48
C THR A 54 -11.53 7.32 6.00
N VAL A 55 -10.70 7.79 6.91
CA VAL A 55 -9.33 8.23 6.60
C VAL A 55 -8.33 7.15 7.00
N TYR A 56 -7.32 6.98 6.14
CA TYR A 56 -6.22 6.03 6.31
C TYR A 56 -4.88 6.75 6.24
N ILE A 57 -3.98 6.46 7.17
CA ILE A 57 -2.54 6.74 6.98
C ILE A 57 -1.96 5.57 6.18
N VAL A 58 -1.33 5.88 5.06
CA VAL A 58 -0.69 4.88 4.18
C VAL A 58 0.62 4.40 4.81
N SER A 59 0.74 3.09 5.03
CA SER A 59 1.99 2.45 5.42
C SER A 59 2.75 1.95 4.19
N ARG A 60 2.04 1.21 3.32
CA ARG A 60 2.55 0.73 2.03
C ARG A 60 1.38 0.42 1.10
N ILE A 61 1.63 0.44 -0.21
CA ILE A 61 0.65 0.02 -1.21
C ILE A 61 1.30 -1.06 -2.07
N ILE A 62 0.54 -2.10 -2.39
CA ILE A 62 0.90 -3.15 -3.34
C ILE A 62 0.05 -2.94 -4.59
N PHE A 63 0.63 -2.36 -5.63
CA PHE A 63 -0.01 -2.15 -6.93
C PHE A 63 -0.14 -3.46 -7.71
N SER A 64 -1.35 -3.77 -8.18
CA SER A 64 -1.60 -4.93 -9.02
C SER A 64 -1.81 -4.50 -10.47
N LEU A 65 -1.02 -5.06 -11.37
CA LEU A 65 -1.12 -4.83 -12.82
C LEU A 65 -2.40 -5.38 -13.47
N ARG A 66 -3.10 -6.30 -12.79
CA ARG A 66 -4.21 -7.08 -13.36
C ARG A 66 -5.39 -7.25 -12.40
N GLY A 67 -5.49 -6.43 -11.38
CA GLY A 67 -6.56 -6.53 -10.40
C GLY A 67 -6.53 -5.41 -9.37
N GLU A 68 -7.24 -5.61 -8.27
CA GLU A 68 -7.30 -4.66 -7.16
C GLU A 68 -5.89 -4.44 -6.59
N SER A 69 -5.49 -3.17 -6.40
CA SER A 69 -4.29 -2.94 -5.59
C SER A 69 -4.66 -2.95 -4.12
N ILE A 70 -3.66 -3.21 -3.30
CA ILE A 70 -3.87 -3.43 -1.87
C ILE A 70 -3.18 -2.31 -1.11
N LEU A 71 -3.97 -1.51 -0.42
CA LEU A 71 -3.48 -0.56 0.57
C LEU A 71 -3.28 -1.26 1.91
N PHE A 72 -2.13 -1.01 2.52
CA PHE A 72 -1.87 -1.28 3.91
C PHE A 72 -1.75 0.05 4.64
N GLY A 73 -2.52 0.21 5.71
CA GLY A 73 -2.53 1.46 6.44
C GLY A 73 -3.20 1.39 7.79
N HIS A 74 -3.25 2.53 8.46
CA HIS A 74 -3.85 2.68 9.77
C HIS A 74 -5.16 3.45 9.64
N LYS A 75 -6.25 2.86 10.14
CA LYS A 75 -7.59 3.44 10.07
C LYS A 75 -7.78 4.53 11.12
N GLN A 76 -8.38 5.65 10.74
CA GLN A 76 -8.72 6.73 11.67
C GLN A 76 -9.78 6.29 12.68
N LEU A 77 -9.59 6.66 13.96
CA LEU A 77 -10.57 6.45 15.02
C LEU A 77 -11.75 7.43 14.91
N LYS A 78 -12.83 7.12 15.61
CA LYS A 78 -14.04 7.97 15.68
C LYS A 78 -13.76 9.40 16.20
N ASP A 79 -12.68 9.57 16.95
CA ASP A 79 -12.24 10.88 17.47
C ASP A 79 -11.68 11.82 16.40
N ARG A 80 -11.53 11.33 15.15
CA ARG A 80 -11.00 12.06 13.98
C ARG A 80 -9.58 12.58 14.14
N ARG A 81 -8.86 12.16 15.17
CA ARG A 81 -7.52 12.65 15.51
C ARG A 81 -6.50 11.54 15.60
N SER A 82 -6.94 10.38 16.07
CA SER A 82 -6.10 9.23 16.32
C SER A 82 -6.29 8.16 15.24
N PHE A 83 -5.33 7.25 15.17
CA PHE A 83 -5.36 6.12 14.23
C PHE A 83 -5.19 4.81 15.00
N HIS A 84 -5.77 3.73 14.47
CA HIS A 84 -5.54 2.39 15.00
C HIS A 84 -4.06 2.01 14.86
N HIS A 85 -3.45 1.55 15.95
CA HIS A 85 -2.07 1.03 15.93
C HIS A 85 -1.92 -0.18 14.99
N ARG A 86 -2.99 -0.97 14.84
CA ARG A 86 -2.98 -2.16 13.99
C ARG A 86 -3.12 -1.77 12.52
N GLU A 87 -2.17 -2.23 11.70
CA GLU A 87 -2.25 -2.12 10.25
C GLU A 87 -3.43 -2.96 9.73
N VAL A 88 -4.21 -2.37 8.82
CA VAL A 88 -5.30 -3.03 8.12
C VAL A 88 -5.02 -3.07 6.63
N ARG A 89 -5.60 -4.07 5.98
CA ARG A 89 -5.54 -4.28 4.54
C ARG A 89 -6.84 -3.79 3.91
N VAL A 90 -6.75 -2.96 2.88
CA VAL A 90 -7.88 -2.43 2.12
C VAL A 90 -7.63 -2.69 0.64
N CYS A 91 -8.59 -3.31 -0.04
CA CYS A 91 -8.55 -3.41 -1.50
C CYS A 91 -9.00 -2.08 -2.10
N LEU A 92 -8.25 -1.59 -3.07
CA LEU A 92 -8.52 -0.35 -3.78
C LEU A 92 -8.84 -0.67 -5.23
N ASP A 93 -10.06 -0.30 -5.63
CA ASP A 93 -10.38 -0.03 -7.02
C ASP A 93 -9.93 1.41 -7.30
N PHE A 94 -9.02 1.61 -8.25
CA PHE A 94 -8.30 2.87 -8.45
C PHE A 94 -9.13 4.00 -9.04
N GLU A 95 -10.46 3.88 -9.02
CA GLU A 95 -11.34 4.90 -9.59
C GLU A 95 -11.37 6.23 -8.80
N GLU A 96 -10.67 6.40 -7.67
CA GLU A 96 -10.06 7.68 -7.20
C GLU A 96 -9.82 7.72 -5.66
N PRO A 97 -8.77 7.07 -5.14
CA PRO A 97 -8.31 7.35 -3.78
C PRO A 97 -7.86 8.81 -3.65
N THR A 98 -8.59 9.61 -2.87
CA THR A 98 -8.29 11.04 -2.68
C THR A 98 -7.24 11.22 -1.57
N VAL A 99 -6.08 11.78 -1.93
CA VAL A 99 -5.06 12.21 -0.96
C VAL A 99 -5.50 13.54 -0.34
N ILE A 100 -5.70 13.56 0.98
CA ILE A 100 -6.17 14.74 1.72
C ILE A 100 -5.08 15.38 2.59
N GLY A 101 -3.86 14.85 2.57
CA GLY A 101 -2.72 15.37 3.31
C GLY A 101 -1.61 14.35 3.50
N ARG A 102 -0.59 14.72 4.29
CA ARG A 102 0.57 13.87 4.57
C ARG A 102 1.01 14.01 6.02
N VAL A 103 1.53 12.92 6.57
CA VAL A 103 2.07 12.82 7.93
C VAL A 103 3.53 12.38 7.84
N GLU A 104 4.46 13.28 8.16
CA GLU A 104 5.89 13.01 8.04
C GLU A 104 6.36 11.93 9.05
N ASP A 105 5.99 12.07 10.32
CA ASP A 105 6.38 11.15 11.41
C ASP A 105 5.32 10.08 11.72
N TRP A 106 4.71 9.51 10.68
CA TRP A 106 3.60 8.56 10.85
C TRP A 106 3.97 7.32 11.67
N ARG A 107 5.22 6.85 11.61
CA ARG A 107 5.69 5.68 12.38
C ARG A 107 5.65 5.93 13.89
N GLY A 108 5.95 7.16 14.32
CA GLY A 108 5.87 7.55 15.74
C GLY A 108 4.44 7.65 16.25
N LEU A 109 3.49 8.02 15.37
CA LEU A 109 2.06 8.07 15.68
C LEU A 109 1.42 6.69 15.78
N CYS A 110 1.85 5.74 14.93
CA CYS A 110 1.32 4.38 14.92
C CYS A 110 1.90 3.49 16.04
N ALA A 111 3.06 3.84 16.60
CA ALA A 111 3.71 3.11 17.69
C ALA A 111 3.12 3.42 19.08
N ASN A 112 2.40 4.54 19.24
CA ASN A 112 1.78 4.95 20.50
C ASN A 112 0.28 4.64 20.51
N THR A 113 -0.20 4.03 21.59
CA THR A 113 -1.51 3.36 21.67
C THR A 113 -2.71 4.29 21.46
N VAL A 114 -2.56 5.60 21.71
CA VAL A 114 -3.51 6.67 21.43
C VAL A 114 -2.73 7.99 21.46
N LEU A 115 -2.76 8.85 20.42
CA LEU A 115 -2.34 10.25 20.58
C LEU A 115 -3.05 11.22 19.63
N LYS A 116 -3.63 12.25 20.25
CA LYS A 116 -4.36 13.38 19.66
C LYS A 116 -3.46 14.19 18.72
N ARG A 117 -3.99 14.54 17.56
CA ARG A 117 -3.40 15.50 16.63
C ARG A 117 -3.01 16.83 17.30
N LEU A 118 -1.81 17.29 16.99
CA LEU A 118 -1.47 18.71 16.79
C LEU A 118 -2.42 19.33 15.76
#